data_AF-A0A0N0XQ59-F1
#
_entry.id   AF-A0A0N0XQ59-F1
#
_cell.length_a   1.000
_cell.length_b   1.000
_cell.length_c   1.000
_cell.angle_alpha   90.00
_cell.angle_beta   90.00
_cell.angle_gamma   90.00
#
_symmetry.space_group_name_H-M   'P 1'
#
loop_
_entity.id
_entity.type
_entity.pdbx_description
1 polymer ?
#
loop_
_entity_poly.entity_id
_entity_poly.type
_entity_poly.pdbx_seq_one_letter_code
_entity_poly.pdbx_strand_id
1 'polypeptide(L)'
;MSARNTSRGPDGSGELRRHLGLADAVVIGLGSMIGAGIFAALAPAASAAGSGLLLGLAVAAAVAYCNATSSARLAARHPRSGGTYVYGRERLGDFWGYLAGWGFVVGKTASCAAMALTVGAYVWAGQAHAVAVAAVAALTAVNCAGVQKSARATRAIVTVVLVVLAAVVAVCLTGGTGEGGRLGIGTDATAGGVLQAAGLLFFAFAGYARIATLGEEVRNPGRTIPRAIPLALGITLVVYAAVALSALAVLGPGRLAHTTAPLAEAVRAAGAPGLAPVVRAGAAVAATGSLLALILGVSRTTLAMARDRHLPSALAAVHPRFGVPYRAELAVGAVVAVLAATTDVRGAIGFSSFGVLAYYAVANAAAWTLTTEENRPARIVPIVGMAGCLVLAFTLPPASVLAGAAVLALGAVAYGLRKAATRG
;
A
#
# COMPACT_ATOMS: atom_id res chain seq x y z
N MET A 1 13.38 -17.20 -56.85
CA MET A 1 11.92 -17.01 -56.73
C MET A 1 11.29 -18.31 -56.26
N SER A 2 10.92 -18.42 -54.99
CA SER A 2 9.76 -19.19 -54.51
C SER A 2 9.62 -18.90 -53.01
N ALA A 3 8.64 -18.05 -52.71
CA ALA A 3 8.37 -17.54 -51.38
C ALA A 3 7.72 -18.62 -50.52
N ARG A 4 8.32 -18.92 -49.37
CA ARG A 4 7.65 -19.69 -48.31
C ARG A 4 6.82 -18.72 -47.48
N ASN A 5 5.52 -18.81 -47.70
CA ASN A 5 4.45 -18.10 -47.00
C ASN A 5 4.42 -18.56 -45.54
N THR A 6 4.95 -17.75 -44.61
CA THR A 6 4.74 -17.94 -43.16
C THR A 6 3.41 -17.32 -42.79
N SER A 7 2.42 -18.18 -42.59
CA SER A 7 1.13 -17.84 -42.01
C SER A 7 1.35 -17.30 -40.59
N ARG A 8 1.10 -16.00 -40.40
CA ARG A 8 0.89 -15.39 -39.07
C ARG A 8 -0.37 -15.99 -38.48
N GLY A 9 -0.22 -16.82 -37.46
CA GLY A 9 -1.33 -17.17 -36.58
C GLY A 9 -1.85 -15.93 -35.83
N PRO A 10 -3.14 -15.87 -35.48
CA PRO A 10 -3.68 -14.75 -34.73
C PRO A 10 -3.16 -14.80 -33.28
N ASP A 11 -2.52 -13.71 -32.84
CA ASP A 11 -2.10 -13.49 -31.45
C ASP A 11 -3.31 -13.56 -30.51
N GLY A 12 -3.54 -14.73 -29.91
CA GLY A 12 -4.73 -15.08 -29.13
C GLY A 12 -4.49 -15.38 -27.64
N SER A 13 -3.35 -14.99 -27.06
CA SER A 13 -3.15 -15.01 -25.62
C SER A 13 -2.88 -13.58 -25.12
N GLY A 14 -3.70 -13.11 -24.17
CA GLY A 14 -3.61 -11.78 -23.57
C GLY A 14 -2.38 -11.59 -22.67
N GLU A 15 -1.17 -11.87 -23.17
CA GLU A 15 0.08 -11.68 -22.45
C GLU A 15 0.48 -10.20 -22.41
N LEU A 16 0.72 -9.70 -21.19
CA LEU A 16 1.23 -8.35 -20.98
C LEU A 16 2.66 -8.22 -21.54
N ARG A 17 2.94 -7.09 -22.21
CA ARG A 17 4.27 -6.83 -22.77
C ARG A 17 5.30 -6.58 -21.66
N ARG A 18 6.36 -7.41 -21.62
CA ARG A 18 7.50 -7.23 -20.69
C ARG A 18 8.43 -6.10 -21.14
N HIS A 19 8.19 -4.89 -20.65
CA HIS A 19 8.98 -3.71 -21.04
C HIS A 19 9.61 -2.96 -19.85
N LEU A 20 9.25 -3.27 -18.61
CA LEU A 20 9.74 -2.54 -17.44
C LEU A 20 11.12 -3.07 -17.00
N GLY A 21 12.08 -2.15 -16.85
CA GLY A 21 13.40 -2.45 -16.28
C GLY A 21 13.45 -2.29 -14.76
N LEU A 22 14.65 -2.45 -14.18
CA LEU A 22 14.88 -2.25 -12.74
C LEU A 22 14.52 -0.82 -12.28
N ALA A 23 14.97 0.20 -13.01
CA ALA A 23 14.69 1.59 -12.67
C ALA A 23 13.19 1.90 -12.69
N ASP A 24 12.45 1.39 -13.68
CA ASP A 24 11.00 1.59 -13.77
C ASP A 24 10.28 0.87 -12.63
N ALA A 25 10.69 -0.37 -12.30
CA ALA A 25 10.13 -1.13 -11.19
C ALA A 25 10.35 -0.41 -9.84
N VAL A 26 11.54 0.15 -9.62
CA VAL A 26 11.84 0.96 -8.41
C VAL A 26 10.97 2.21 -8.38
N VAL A 27 10.88 2.98 -9.46
CA VAL A 27 10.05 4.19 -9.53
C VAL A 27 8.57 3.89 -9.29
N ILE A 28 8.05 2.80 -9.85
CA ILE A 28 6.67 2.38 -9.62
C ILE A 28 6.46 1.97 -8.15
N GLY A 29 7.45 1.29 -7.56
CA GLY A 29 7.47 0.97 -6.13
C GLY A 29 7.43 2.23 -5.25
N LEU A 30 8.31 3.18 -5.53
CA LEU A 30 8.38 4.47 -4.82
C LEU A 30 7.05 5.23 -4.94
N GLY A 31 6.46 5.31 -6.14
CA GLY A 31 5.16 5.97 -6.33
C GLY A 31 3.98 5.25 -5.69
N SER A 32 4.15 3.97 -5.35
CA SER A 32 3.14 3.19 -4.62
C SER A 32 3.32 3.28 -3.10
N MET A 33 4.54 3.54 -2.62
CA MET A 33 4.83 3.71 -1.19
C MET A 33 4.74 5.17 -0.76
N ILE A 34 5.55 6.04 -1.40
CA ILE A 34 5.67 7.48 -1.15
C ILE A 34 4.45 8.21 -1.74
N GLY A 35 3.30 7.91 -1.14
CA GLY A 35 1.99 8.49 -1.39
C GLY A 35 1.51 9.25 -0.17
N ALA A 36 0.21 9.17 0.09
CA ALA A 36 -0.39 9.81 1.26
C ALA A 36 0.04 9.19 2.61
N GLY A 37 0.63 7.99 2.61
CA GLY A 37 0.99 7.26 3.83
C GLY A 37 1.86 8.09 4.78
N ILE A 38 2.94 8.69 4.29
CA ILE A 38 3.82 9.55 5.11
C ILE A 38 3.16 10.87 5.52
N PHE A 39 2.21 11.38 4.72
CA PHE A 39 1.48 12.62 5.01
C PHE A 39 0.35 12.43 6.01
N ALA A 40 -0.18 11.20 6.17
CA ALA A 40 -1.38 10.91 6.96
C ALA A 40 -1.12 10.01 8.18
N ALA A 41 -0.15 9.10 8.12
CA ALA A 41 0.07 8.10 9.18
C ALA A 41 0.85 8.64 10.40
N LEU A 42 1.57 9.76 10.27
CA LEU A 42 2.39 10.32 11.35
C LEU A 42 1.54 10.75 12.56
N ALA A 43 0.43 11.45 12.34
CA ALA A 43 -0.45 11.90 13.43
C ALA A 43 -1.05 10.74 14.25
N PRO A 44 -1.72 9.73 13.65
CA PRO A 44 -2.24 8.62 14.42
C PRO A 44 -1.13 7.75 15.05
N ALA A 45 0.06 7.67 14.44
CA ALA A 45 1.22 7.00 15.04
C ALA A 45 1.75 7.77 16.27
N ALA A 46 1.88 9.09 16.19
CA ALA A 46 2.27 9.94 17.32
C ALA A 46 1.24 9.89 18.45
N SER A 47 -0.04 9.86 18.11
CA SER A 47 -1.13 9.68 19.07
C SER A 47 -1.06 8.33 19.81
N ALA A 48 -0.43 7.31 19.22
CA ALA A 48 -0.34 5.97 19.80
C ALA A 48 0.95 5.77 20.61
N ALA A 49 2.10 6.21 20.07
CA ALA A 49 3.41 5.96 20.66
C ALA A 49 4.05 7.16 21.34
N GLY A 50 3.48 8.36 21.21
CA GLY A 50 4.08 9.58 21.73
C GLY A 50 5.51 9.77 21.19
N SER A 51 6.47 10.01 22.10
CA SER A 51 7.90 10.08 21.77
C SER A 51 8.47 8.78 21.17
N GLY A 52 7.79 7.64 21.37
CA GLY A 52 8.14 6.33 20.81
C GLY A 52 7.86 6.17 19.31
N LEU A 53 7.39 7.21 18.61
CA LEU A 53 7.06 7.15 17.19
C LEU A 53 8.19 6.57 16.32
N LEU A 54 9.44 6.97 16.56
CA LEU A 54 10.60 6.48 15.78
C LEU A 54 10.90 5.01 16.05
N LEU A 55 10.66 4.52 17.27
CA LEU A 55 10.72 3.09 17.58
C LEU A 55 9.63 2.33 16.83
N GLY A 56 8.42 2.88 16.79
CA GLY A 56 7.30 2.33 16.00
C GLY A 56 7.66 2.25 14.51
N LEU A 57 8.29 3.29 13.98
CA LEU A 57 8.79 3.31 12.60
C LEU A 57 9.84 2.23 12.36
N ALA A 58 10.79 2.04 13.29
CA ALA A 58 11.82 1.00 13.20
C ALA A 58 11.22 -0.42 13.20
N VAL A 59 10.25 -0.68 14.07
CA VAL A 59 9.53 -1.98 14.10
C VAL A 59 8.73 -2.18 12.81
N ALA A 60 8.01 -1.16 12.32
CA ALA A 60 7.28 -1.22 11.05
C ALA A 60 8.23 -1.53 9.88
N ALA A 61 9.40 -0.90 9.86
CA ALA A 61 10.41 -1.10 8.83
C ALA A 61 11.00 -2.51 8.85
N ALA A 62 11.27 -3.06 10.04
CA ALA A 62 11.76 -4.43 10.20
C ALA A 62 10.73 -5.45 9.66
N VAL A 63 9.46 -5.31 10.04
CA VAL A 63 8.37 -6.17 9.54
C VAL A 63 8.19 -5.99 8.03
N ALA A 64 8.22 -4.75 7.52
CA ALA A 64 8.14 -4.47 6.10
C ALA A 64 9.30 -5.09 5.31
N TYR A 65 10.53 -5.06 5.84
CA TYR A 65 11.69 -5.71 5.22
C TYR A 65 11.53 -7.23 5.12
N CYS A 66 11.04 -7.86 6.20
CA CYS A 66 10.76 -9.30 6.18
C CYS A 66 9.70 -9.64 5.12
N ASN A 67 8.58 -8.91 5.13
CA ASN A 67 7.48 -9.12 4.21
C ASN A 67 7.88 -8.88 2.75
N ALA A 68 8.66 -7.82 2.50
CA ALA A 68 9.17 -7.46 1.19
C ALA A 68 10.12 -8.53 0.64
N THR A 69 11.02 -9.04 1.49
CA THR A 69 11.96 -10.10 1.11
C THR A 69 11.24 -11.40 0.79
N SER A 70 10.32 -11.85 1.66
CA SER A 70 9.47 -13.03 1.43
C SER A 70 8.67 -12.91 0.13
N SER A 71 8.01 -11.76 -0.08
CA SER A 71 7.22 -11.48 -1.28
C SER A 71 8.07 -11.44 -2.54
N ALA A 72 9.28 -10.88 -2.48
CA ALA A 72 10.17 -10.80 -3.63
C ALA A 72 10.64 -12.17 -4.12
N ARG A 73 10.91 -13.11 -3.19
CA ARG A 73 11.28 -14.49 -3.53
C ARG A 73 10.11 -15.26 -4.13
N LEU A 74 8.91 -15.11 -3.53
CA LEU A 74 7.70 -15.71 -4.08
C LEU A 74 7.35 -15.15 -5.47
N ALA A 75 7.46 -13.84 -5.67
CA ALA A 75 7.20 -13.19 -6.96
C ALA A 75 8.19 -13.60 -8.05
N ALA A 76 9.46 -13.81 -7.69
CA ALA A 76 10.46 -14.34 -8.60
C ALA A 76 10.14 -15.77 -9.07
N ARG A 77 9.56 -16.59 -8.18
CA ARG A 77 9.19 -17.99 -8.46
C ARG A 77 7.86 -18.13 -9.19
N HIS A 78 6.91 -17.27 -8.85
CA HIS A 78 5.54 -17.22 -9.35
C HIS A 78 5.26 -15.85 -9.97
N PRO A 79 5.82 -15.53 -11.16
CA PRO A 79 5.72 -14.22 -11.79
C PRO A 79 4.36 -14.01 -12.47
N ARG A 80 3.28 -14.23 -11.73
CA ARG A 80 1.89 -14.05 -12.16
C ARG A 80 1.26 -12.86 -11.47
N SER A 81 0.34 -12.21 -12.18
CA SER A 81 -0.51 -11.17 -11.60
C SER A 81 -1.41 -11.77 -10.51
N GLY A 82 -1.23 -11.34 -9.26
CA GLY A 82 -2.07 -11.76 -8.13
C GLY A 82 -1.40 -11.78 -6.76
N GLY A 83 -0.06 -11.72 -6.68
CA GLY A 83 0.65 -11.61 -5.40
C GLY A 83 0.35 -12.80 -4.47
N THR A 84 0.16 -12.54 -3.18
CA THR A 84 -0.07 -13.59 -2.17
C THR A 84 -1.36 -14.37 -2.37
N TYR A 85 -2.35 -13.84 -3.10
CA TYR A 85 -3.50 -14.65 -3.51
C TYR A 85 -3.03 -15.89 -4.28
N VAL A 86 -2.10 -15.71 -5.21
CA VAL A 86 -1.48 -16.80 -5.97
C VAL A 86 -0.50 -17.58 -5.08
N TYR A 87 0.37 -16.89 -4.34
CA TYR A 87 1.41 -17.58 -3.56
C TYR A 87 0.83 -18.49 -2.47
N GLY A 88 -0.20 -18.00 -1.76
CA GLY A 88 -0.91 -18.77 -0.75
C GLY A 88 -1.62 -19.98 -1.34
N ARG A 89 -2.25 -19.82 -2.52
CA ARG A 89 -2.89 -20.94 -3.22
C ARG A 89 -1.88 -22.02 -3.60
N GLU A 90 -0.78 -21.63 -4.24
CA GLU A 90 0.25 -22.54 -4.75
C GLU A 90 1.06 -23.22 -3.63
N ARG A 91 1.18 -22.61 -2.43
CA ARG A 91 2.06 -23.11 -1.36
C ARG A 91 1.35 -23.61 -0.12
N LEU A 92 0.16 -23.11 0.18
CA LEU A 92 -0.58 -23.42 1.40
C LEU A 92 -1.97 -24.00 1.09
N GLY A 93 -2.43 -23.92 -0.16
CA GLY A 93 -3.72 -24.41 -0.62
C GLY A 93 -4.77 -23.31 -0.85
N ASP A 94 -5.86 -23.69 -1.51
CA ASP A 94 -6.88 -22.76 -2.02
C ASP A 94 -7.50 -21.84 -0.96
N PHE A 95 -7.73 -22.35 0.25
CA PHE A 95 -8.32 -21.57 1.34
C PHE A 95 -7.43 -20.37 1.71
N TRP A 96 -6.13 -20.60 1.90
CA TRP A 96 -5.19 -19.56 2.32
C TRP A 96 -4.93 -18.56 1.19
N GLY A 97 -4.88 -19.02 -0.05
CA GLY A 97 -4.87 -18.14 -1.23
C GLY A 97 -6.10 -17.24 -1.24
N TYR A 98 -7.30 -17.82 -1.15
CA TYR A 98 -8.56 -17.08 -1.10
C TYR A 98 -8.61 -16.07 0.05
N LEU A 99 -8.28 -16.48 1.27
CA LEU A 99 -8.36 -15.62 2.46
C LEU A 99 -7.39 -14.44 2.35
N ALA A 100 -6.17 -14.67 1.81
CA ALA A 100 -5.24 -13.60 1.51
C ALA A 100 -5.81 -12.63 0.45
N GLY A 101 -6.38 -13.15 -0.64
CA GLY A 101 -7.02 -12.32 -1.66
C GLY A 101 -8.18 -11.48 -1.11
N TRP A 102 -9.04 -12.09 -0.29
CA TRP A 102 -10.15 -11.43 0.39
C TRP A 102 -9.67 -10.30 1.30
N GLY A 103 -8.70 -10.59 2.19
CA GLY A 103 -8.10 -9.61 3.07
C GLY A 103 -7.39 -8.47 2.31
N PHE A 104 -6.74 -8.79 1.19
CA PHE A 104 -6.11 -7.79 0.33
C PHE A 104 -7.13 -6.87 -0.33
N VAL A 105 -8.17 -7.41 -0.96
CA VAL A 105 -9.20 -6.61 -1.64
C VAL A 105 -9.87 -5.67 -0.66
N VAL A 106 -10.33 -6.20 0.48
CA VAL A 106 -11.01 -5.38 1.49
C VAL A 106 -10.05 -4.36 2.14
N GLY A 107 -8.85 -4.79 2.56
CA GLY A 107 -7.86 -3.92 3.18
C GLY A 107 -7.36 -2.82 2.24
N LYS A 108 -7.08 -3.14 0.98
CA LYS A 108 -6.64 -2.13 -0.01
C LYS A 108 -7.78 -1.24 -0.51
N THR A 109 -9.03 -1.68 -0.44
CA THR A 109 -10.20 -0.80 -0.65
C THR A 109 -10.25 0.27 0.44
N ALA A 110 -10.00 -0.09 1.69
CA ALA A 110 -9.84 0.91 2.76
C ALA A 110 -8.58 1.77 2.59
N SER A 111 -7.49 1.25 2.02
CA SER A 111 -6.35 2.11 1.63
C SER A 111 -6.77 3.19 0.63
N CYS A 112 -7.64 2.86 -0.34
CA CYS A 112 -8.15 3.84 -1.29
C CYS A 112 -8.95 4.93 -0.57
N ALA A 113 -9.81 4.55 0.37
CA ALA A 113 -10.56 5.51 1.18
C ALA A 113 -9.62 6.43 1.97
N ALA A 114 -8.59 5.88 2.62
CA ALA A 114 -7.58 6.65 3.34
C ALA A 114 -6.83 7.64 2.42
N MET A 115 -6.42 7.22 1.21
CA MET A 115 -5.81 8.12 0.23
C MET A 115 -6.78 9.23 -0.21
N ALA A 116 -8.04 8.89 -0.50
CA ALA A 116 -9.06 9.85 -0.92
C ALA A 116 -9.33 10.90 0.16
N LEU A 117 -9.51 10.46 1.41
CA LEU A 117 -9.67 11.34 2.57
C LEU A 117 -8.43 12.21 2.79
N THR A 118 -7.24 11.71 2.47
CA THR A 118 -6.02 12.52 2.53
C THR A 118 -6.02 13.60 1.45
N VAL A 119 -6.46 13.30 0.22
CA VAL A 119 -6.69 14.35 -0.80
C VAL A 119 -7.65 15.41 -0.25
N GLY A 120 -8.78 14.99 0.31
CA GLY A 120 -9.77 15.89 0.91
C GLY A 120 -9.19 16.79 2.00
N ALA A 121 -8.49 16.22 2.98
CA ALA A 121 -7.89 16.96 4.09
C ALA A 121 -6.88 18.03 3.62
N TYR A 122 -6.07 17.69 2.61
CA TYR A 122 -5.02 18.58 2.12
C TYR A 122 -5.55 19.65 1.16
N VAL A 123 -6.54 19.35 0.32
CA VAL A 123 -7.17 20.28 -0.64
C VAL A 123 -8.16 21.21 0.04
N TRP A 124 -9.14 20.67 0.77
CA TRP A 124 -10.18 21.45 1.45
C TRP A 124 -10.63 20.75 2.73
N ALA A 125 -9.92 21.03 3.82
CA ALA A 125 -10.16 20.40 5.12
C ALA A 125 -11.61 20.51 5.61
N GLY A 126 -12.27 21.67 5.41
CA GLY A 126 -13.67 21.88 5.80
C GLY A 126 -14.69 21.02 5.04
N GLN A 127 -14.34 20.54 3.84
CA GLN A 127 -15.20 19.69 3.01
C GLN A 127 -14.50 18.40 2.57
N ALA A 128 -13.62 17.87 3.43
CA ALA A 128 -12.69 16.79 3.08
C ALA A 128 -13.40 15.56 2.50
N HIS A 129 -14.53 15.14 3.09
CA HIS A 129 -15.31 14.00 2.59
C HIS A 129 -15.87 14.22 1.19
N ALA A 130 -16.41 15.41 0.90
CA ALA A 130 -16.96 15.70 -0.44
C ALA A 130 -15.86 15.70 -1.50
N VAL A 131 -14.70 16.30 -1.18
CA VAL A 131 -13.54 16.28 -2.08
C VAL A 131 -12.99 14.86 -2.26
N ALA A 132 -12.97 14.06 -1.20
CA ALA A 132 -12.55 12.66 -1.27
C ALA A 132 -13.46 11.84 -2.19
N VAL A 133 -14.79 11.96 -2.04
CA VAL A 133 -15.77 11.30 -2.90
C VAL A 133 -15.64 11.77 -4.35
N ALA A 134 -15.49 13.08 -4.59
CA ALA A 134 -15.29 13.62 -5.92
C ALA A 134 -13.99 13.10 -6.57
N ALA A 135 -12.90 13.01 -5.81
CA ALA A 135 -11.63 12.45 -6.28
C ALA A 135 -11.77 10.97 -6.64
N VAL A 136 -12.49 10.18 -5.84
CA VAL A 136 -12.76 8.76 -6.14
C VAL A 136 -13.58 8.63 -7.41
N ALA A 137 -14.67 9.39 -7.54
CA ALA A 137 -15.52 9.36 -8.73
C ALA A 137 -14.73 9.73 -10.00
N ALA A 138 -13.94 10.81 -9.94
CA ALA A 138 -13.11 11.26 -11.05
C ALA A 138 -12.06 10.22 -11.45
N LEU A 139 -11.32 9.65 -10.48
CA LEU A 139 -10.28 8.67 -10.77
C LEU A 139 -10.85 7.32 -11.24
N THR A 140 -12.00 6.90 -10.73
CA THR A 140 -12.71 5.72 -11.24
C THR A 140 -13.15 5.94 -12.69
N ALA A 141 -13.67 7.12 -13.04
CA ALA A 141 -14.02 7.45 -14.42
C ALA A 141 -12.78 7.43 -15.35
N VAL A 142 -11.65 7.99 -14.90
CA VAL A 142 -10.37 7.97 -15.62
C VAL A 142 -9.89 6.54 -15.86
N ASN A 143 -9.99 5.65 -14.86
CA ASN A 143 -9.63 4.25 -14.99
C ASN A 143 -10.54 3.51 -15.98
N CYS A 144 -11.86 3.72 -15.88
CA CYS A 144 -12.83 3.09 -16.78
C CYS A 144 -12.68 3.54 -18.23
N ALA A 145 -12.19 4.77 -18.46
CA ALA A 145 -11.83 5.29 -19.78
C ALA A 145 -10.53 4.70 -20.35
N GLY A 146 -9.87 3.78 -19.63
CA GLY A 146 -8.65 3.11 -20.09
C GLY A 146 -7.41 3.99 -20.05
N VAL A 147 -7.45 5.12 -19.34
CA VAL A 147 -6.30 6.03 -19.23
C VAL A 147 -5.23 5.38 -18.35
N GLN A 148 -4.28 4.71 -18.99
CA GLN A 148 -3.17 4.08 -18.28
C GLN A 148 -2.17 5.13 -17.82
N LYS A 149 -1.78 5.04 -16.55
CA LYS A 149 -0.71 5.86 -15.98
C LYS A 149 0.60 5.52 -16.68
N SER A 150 1.14 6.44 -17.46
CA SER A 150 2.46 6.27 -18.06
C SER A 150 3.53 6.19 -16.96
N ALA A 151 4.54 5.33 -17.14
CA ALA A 151 5.71 5.29 -16.26
C ALA A 151 6.36 6.69 -16.08
N ARG A 152 6.27 7.54 -17.12
CA ARG A 152 6.74 8.94 -17.07
C ARG A 152 5.93 9.79 -16.08
N ALA A 153 4.60 9.65 -16.07
CA ALA A 153 3.73 10.39 -15.16
C ALA A 153 3.98 9.98 -13.70
N THR A 154 4.10 8.68 -13.43
CA THR A 154 4.47 8.18 -12.10
C THR A 154 5.84 8.71 -11.67
N ARG A 155 6.83 8.73 -12.57
CA ARG A 155 8.15 9.29 -12.30
C ARG A 155 8.08 10.77 -11.94
N ALA A 156 7.35 11.57 -12.72
CA ALA A 156 7.17 12.99 -12.45
C ALA A 156 6.52 13.25 -11.07
N ILE A 157 5.45 12.51 -10.76
CA ILE A 157 4.79 12.59 -9.44
C ILE A 157 5.78 12.27 -8.32
N VAL A 158 6.50 11.14 -8.41
CA VAL A 158 7.48 10.73 -7.39
C VAL A 158 8.57 11.77 -7.22
N THR A 159 9.12 12.30 -8.31
CA THR A 159 10.15 13.34 -8.25
C THR A 159 9.64 14.60 -7.55
N VAL A 160 8.46 15.10 -7.92
CA VAL A 160 7.86 16.28 -7.26
C VAL A 160 7.66 16.03 -5.77
N VAL A 161 7.10 14.87 -5.40
CA VAL A 161 6.86 14.52 -3.99
C VAL A 161 8.16 14.41 -3.21
N LEU A 162 9.19 13.78 -3.77
CA LEU A 162 10.51 13.69 -3.14
C LEU A 162 11.16 15.06 -2.94
N VAL A 163 11.04 15.97 -3.92
CA VAL A 163 11.53 17.34 -3.79
C VAL A 163 10.80 18.09 -2.67
N VAL A 164 9.47 17.95 -2.60
CA VAL A 164 8.67 18.55 -1.52
C VAL A 164 9.10 18.00 -0.15
N LEU A 165 9.24 16.68 -0.02
CA LEU A 165 9.67 16.05 1.25
C LEU A 165 11.09 16.46 1.64
N ALA A 166 12.01 16.56 0.67
CA ALA A 166 13.37 17.04 0.91
C ALA A 166 13.38 18.49 1.39
N ALA A 167 12.54 19.36 0.79
CA ALA A 167 12.38 20.75 1.24
C ALA A 167 11.82 20.83 2.66
N VAL A 168 10.83 19.99 3.01
CA VAL A 168 10.31 19.88 4.39
C VAL A 168 11.43 19.52 5.36
N VAL A 169 12.20 18.46 5.06
CA VAL A 169 13.31 18.02 5.93
C VAL A 169 14.35 19.12 6.07
N ALA A 170 14.77 19.75 4.97
CA ALA A 170 15.77 20.82 5.01
C ALA A 170 15.33 22.01 5.89
N VAL A 171 14.10 22.48 5.71
CA VAL A 171 13.53 23.58 6.52
C VAL A 171 13.43 23.21 8.00
N CYS A 172 12.96 22.00 8.31
CA CYS A 172 12.85 21.55 9.70
C CYS A 172 14.20 21.43 10.40
N LEU A 173 15.27 21.07 9.67
CA LEU A 173 16.62 20.96 10.22
C LEU A 173 17.31 22.33 10.38
N THR A 174 17.00 23.31 9.53
CA THR A 174 17.63 24.65 9.58
C THR A 174 16.83 25.69 10.36
N GLY A 175 15.53 25.45 10.62
CA GLY A 175 14.59 26.42 11.20
C GLY A 175 14.82 26.84 12.65
N GLY A 176 15.93 26.45 13.30
CA GLY A 176 16.36 26.97 14.60
C GLY A 176 15.47 26.66 15.82
N THR A 177 14.31 26.03 15.64
CA THR A 177 13.35 25.70 16.72
C THR A 177 13.46 24.25 17.22
N GLY A 178 14.41 23.48 16.71
CA GLY A 178 14.67 22.11 17.13
C GLY A 178 15.33 22.07 18.50
N GLU A 179 14.55 22.24 19.56
CA GLU A 179 15.01 21.91 20.91
C GLU A 179 15.34 20.41 20.94
N GLY A 180 16.63 20.06 20.96
CA GLY A 180 17.09 18.66 20.97
C GLY A 180 16.46 17.80 22.07
N GLY A 181 15.88 18.41 23.11
CA GLY A 181 15.10 17.76 24.16
C GLY A 181 13.79 17.10 23.70
N ARG A 182 13.26 17.41 22.51
CA ARG A 182 11.98 16.84 22.00
C ARG A 182 12.10 15.43 21.41
N LEU A 183 13.32 14.93 21.23
CA LEU A 183 13.60 13.57 20.73
C LEU A 183 13.83 12.54 21.85
N GLY A 184 13.84 12.98 23.11
CA GLY A 184 13.95 12.09 24.26
C GLY A 184 12.75 11.14 24.32
N ILE A 185 13.00 9.87 24.66
CA ILE A 185 11.93 8.90 24.93
C ILE A 185 11.38 9.20 26.32
N GLY A 186 10.17 9.76 26.36
CA GLY A 186 9.44 10.06 27.59
C GLY A 186 8.66 8.87 28.13
N THR A 187 7.97 9.08 29.24
CA THR A 187 7.10 8.09 29.89
C THR A 187 5.83 7.79 29.09
N ASP A 188 5.53 8.57 28.06
CA ASP A 188 4.45 8.39 27.10
C ASP A 188 4.72 7.25 26.09
N ALA A 189 5.98 6.83 25.94
CA ALA A 189 6.35 5.72 25.06
C ALA A 189 6.14 4.35 25.72
N THR A 190 4.93 3.79 25.58
CA THR A 190 4.62 2.43 26.02
C THR A 190 4.94 1.39 24.94
N ALA A 191 5.29 0.15 25.34
CA ALA A 191 5.53 -0.95 24.39
C ALA A 191 4.30 -1.22 23.49
N GLY A 192 3.10 -1.22 24.06
CA GLY A 192 1.85 -1.36 23.31
C GLY A 192 1.63 -0.21 22.32
N GLY A 193 1.89 1.04 22.74
CA GLY A 193 1.79 2.21 21.88
C GLY A 193 2.76 2.17 20.70
N VAL A 194 4.01 1.74 20.93
CA VAL A 194 5.03 1.54 19.89
C VAL A 194 4.59 0.50 18.87
N LEU A 195 4.05 -0.63 19.30
CA LEU A 195 3.53 -1.67 18.41
C LEU A 195 2.29 -1.19 17.62
N GLN A 196 1.37 -0.46 18.27
CA GLN A 196 0.22 0.13 17.59
C GLN A 196 0.66 1.15 16.52
N ALA A 197 1.61 2.03 16.85
CA ALA A 197 2.19 2.97 15.90
C ALA A 197 2.90 2.26 14.75
N ALA A 198 3.61 1.16 15.01
CA ALA A 198 4.24 0.36 13.97
C ALA A 198 3.19 -0.23 12.99
N GLY A 199 2.07 -0.75 13.49
CA GLY A 199 0.96 -1.23 12.66
C GLY A 199 0.33 -0.12 11.81
N LEU A 200 0.19 1.08 12.36
CA LEU A 200 -0.33 2.25 11.63
C LEU A 200 0.66 2.77 10.58
N LEU A 201 1.96 2.84 10.90
CA LEU A 201 3.02 3.26 9.98
C LEU A 201 3.28 2.24 8.88
N PHE A 202 3.05 0.94 9.14
CA PHE A 202 3.16 -0.13 8.14
C PHE A 202 2.31 0.16 6.89
N PHE A 203 1.18 0.85 7.05
CA PHE A 203 0.34 1.36 5.95
C PHE A 203 1.16 2.08 4.88
N ALA A 204 2.10 2.94 5.29
CA ALA A 204 2.92 3.75 4.40
C ALA A 204 3.96 2.92 3.63
N PHE A 205 4.31 1.72 4.10
CA PHE A 205 5.26 0.82 3.45
C PHE A 205 4.61 -0.17 2.48
N ALA A 206 3.32 -0.46 2.61
CA ALA A 206 2.64 -1.54 1.88
C ALA A 206 2.54 -1.35 0.33
N GLY A 207 3.22 -0.36 -0.24
CA GLY A 207 3.28 -0.09 -1.68
C GLY A 207 4.26 -0.97 -2.46
N TYR A 208 5.28 -1.56 -1.83
CA TYR A 208 6.25 -2.43 -2.53
C TYR A 208 5.60 -3.66 -3.17
N ALA A 209 4.43 -4.11 -2.67
CA ALA A 209 3.64 -5.20 -3.27
C ALA A 209 3.32 -4.94 -4.75
N ARG A 210 3.22 -3.67 -5.17
CA ARG A 210 2.95 -3.37 -6.58
C ARG A 210 4.04 -3.92 -7.49
N ILE A 211 5.31 -3.87 -7.06
CA ILE A 211 6.43 -4.43 -7.81
C ILE A 211 6.28 -5.96 -7.92
N ALA A 212 5.90 -6.64 -6.84
CA ALA A 212 5.69 -8.09 -6.82
C ALA A 212 4.56 -8.53 -7.78
N THR A 213 3.53 -7.68 -7.96
CA THR A 213 2.41 -7.96 -8.88
C THR A 213 2.68 -7.62 -10.34
N LEU A 214 3.80 -6.96 -10.66
CA LEU A 214 4.18 -6.57 -12.04
C LEU A 214 5.03 -7.65 -12.74
N GLY A 215 5.04 -8.89 -12.24
CA GLY A 215 5.85 -9.97 -12.79
C GLY A 215 5.69 -10.20 -14.30
N GLU A 216 4.50 -9.95 -14.82
CA GLU A 216 4.17 -10.10 -16.24
C GLU A 216 4.61 -8.90 -17.09
N GLU A 217 4.85 -7.72 -16.48
CA GLU A 217 5.24 -6.48 -17.17
C GLU A 217 6.77 -6.21 -17.08
N VAL A 218 7.47 -6.88 -16.16
CA VAL A 218 8.91 -6.69 -15.87
C VAL A 218 9.80 -7.60 -16.73
N ARG A 219 10.90 -7.05 -17.24
CA ARG A 219 11.95 -7.81 -17.93
C ARG A 219 12.75 -8.62 -16.90
N ASN A 220 12.91 -9.93 -17.15
CA ASN A 220 13.64 -10.86 -16.29
C ASN A 220 13.16 -10.80 -14.81
N PRO A 221 11.87 -11.10 -14.52
CA PRO A 221 11.27 -10.89 -13.20
C PRO A 221 12.03 -11.61 -12.07
N GLY A 222 12.60 -12.79 -12.35
CA GLY A 222 13.40 -13.56 -11.38
C GLY A 222 14.68 -12.86 -10.88
N ARG A 223 15.21 -11.87 -11.61
CA ARG A 223 16.37 -11.06 -11.19
C ARG A 223 15.99 -9.64 -10.83
N THR A 224 15.04 -9.05 -11.56
CA THR A 224 14.67 -7.65 -11.40
C THR A 224 13.85 -7.42 -10.13
N ILE A 225 12.86 -8.26 -9.83
CA ILE A 225 11.97 -8.08 -8.67
C ILE A 225 12.74 -8.20 -7.34
N PRO A 226 13.59 -9.24 -7.12
CA PRO A 226 14.39 -9.34 -5.90
C PRO A 226 15.36 -8.18 -5.65
N ARG A 227 15.72 -7.41 -6.67
CA ARG A 227 16.55 -6.20 -6.54
C ARG A 227 15.72 -4.94 -6.36
N ALA A 228 14.63 -4.81 -7.11
CA ALA A 228 13.78 -3.64 -7.11
C ALA A 228 13.07 -3.43 -5.76
N ILE A 229 12.55 -4.51 -5.16
CA ILE A 229 11.77 -4.44 -3.91
C ILE A 229 12.62 -3.91 -2.73
N PRO A 230 13.77 -4.52 -2.37
CA PRO A 230 14.59 -4.02 -1.27
C PRO A 230 15.13 -2.61 -1.53
N LEU A 231 15.53 -2.30 -2.76
CA LEU A 231 16.04 -0.97 -3.12
C LEU A 231 14.96 0.11 -2.95
N ALA A 232 13.75 -0.11 -3.47
CA ALA A 232 12.65 0.83 -3.32
C ALA A 232 12.25 0.99 -1.84
N LEU A 233 12.23 -0.12 -1.08
CA LEU A 233 11.91 -0.09 0.35
C LEU A 233 12.97 0.68 1.14
N GLY A 234 14.26 0.46 0.86
CA GLY A 234 15.37 1.16 1.53
C GLY A 234 15.34 2.67 1.29
N ILE A 235 15.14 3.10 0.04
CA ILE A 235 14.96 4.53 -0.30
C ILE A 235 13.78 5.11 0.47
N THR A 236 12.63 4.41 0.47
CA THR A 236 11.43 4.84 1.19
C THR A 236 11.67 4.97 2.69
N LEU A 237 12.37 4.01 3.30
CA LEU A 237 12.70 4.04 4.72
C LEU A 237 13.56 5.24 5.09
N VAL A 238 14.60 5.55 4.30
CA VAL A 238 15.45 6.73 4.54
C VAL A 238 14.61 8.02 4.48
N VAL A 239 13.75 8.15 3.46
CA VAL A 239 12.86 9.31 3.33
C VAL A 239 11.90 9.40 4.52
N TYR A 240 11.27 8.29 4.91
CA TYR A 240 10.31 8.28 6.01
C TYR A 240 10.97 8.57 7.36
N ALA A 241 12.16 8.01 7.61
CA ALA A 241 12.92 8.29 8.82
C ALA A 241 13.31 9.76 8.90
N ALA A 242 13.83 10.34 7.81
CA ALA A 242 14.18 11.76 7.76
C ALA A 242 12.96 12.67 8.02
N VAL A 243 11.84 12.37 7.37
CA VAL A 243 10.58 13.14 7.53
C VAL A 243 10.00 12.99 8.94
N ALA A 244 9.92 11.76 9.46
CA ALA A 244 9.40 11.49 10.79
C ALA A 244 10.25 12.13 11.90
N LEU A 245 11.58 12.01 11.80
CA LEU A 245 12.53 12.64 12.70
C LEU A 245 12.36 14.17 12.68
N SER A 246 12.31 14.76 11.48
CA SER A 246 12.18 16.21 11.30
C SER A 246 10.85 16.73 11.87
N ALA A 247 9.74 16.06 11.55
CA ALA A 247 8.42 16.44 12.05
C ALA A 247 8.33 16.31 13.58
N LEU A 248 8.87 15.23 14.14
CA LEU A 248 8.89 15.01 15.58
C LEU A 248 9.79 16.02 16.31
N ALA A 249 10.97 16.33 15.76
CA ALA A 249 11.89 17.31 16.34
C ALA A 249 11.27 18.72 16.41
N VAL A 250 10.53 19.13 15.38
CA VAL A 250 9.91 20.45 15.31
C VAL A 250 8.62 20.52 16.11
N LEU A 251 7.71 19.56 15.94
CA LEU A 251 6.36 19.62 16.53
C LEU A 251 6.27 18.99 17.91
N GLY A 252 7.13 18.02 18.23
CA GLY A 252 6.96 17.13 19.38
C GLY A 252 5.77 16.17 19.22
N PRO A 253 5.68 15.14 20.09
CA PRO A 253 4.66 14.10 19.95
C PRO A 253 3.23 14.59 20.15
N GLY A 254 3.01 15.51 21.11
CA GLY A 254 1.67 16.06 21.40
C GLY A 254 1.08 16.83 20.23
N ARG A 255 1.79 17.83 19.69
CA ARG A 255 1.28 18.63 18.55
C ARG A 255 1.16 17.78 17.28
N LEU A 256 2.08 16.84 17.06
CA LEU A 256 2.03 15.92 15.93
C LEU A 256 0.79 15.00 15.98
N ALA A 257 0.35 14.58 17.16
CA ALA A 257 -0.82 13.70 17.34
C ALA A 257 -2.16 14.35 16.96
N HIS A 258 -2.26 15.68 17.03
CA HIS A 258 -3.52 16.42 16.86
C HIS A 258 -3.64 17.18 15.53
N THR A 259 -2.57 17.26 14.73
CA THR A 259 -2.62 17.96 13.44
C THR A 259 -3.17 17.08 12.32
N THR A 260 -4.01 17.67 11.46
CA THR A 260 -4.56 17.03 10.26
C THR A 260 -3.61 17.08 9.06
N ALA A 261 -2.61 17.97 9.10
CA ALA A 261 -1.61 18.14 8.06
C ALA A 261 -0.19 18.22 8.65
N PRO A 262 0.35 17.11 9.18
CA PRO A 262 1.63 17.05 9.90
C PRO A 262 2.78 17.82 9.25
N LEU A 263 3.01 17.60 7.96
CA LEU A 263 4.19 18.18 7.30
C LEU A 263 4.00 19.66 6.95
N ALA A 264 2.76 20.08 6.66
CA ALA A 264 2.46 21.50 6.44
C ALA A 264 2.58 22.29 7.76
N GLU A 265 2.21 21.66 8.88
CA GLU A 265 2.36 22.26 10.19
C GLU A 265 3.82 22.29 10.65
N ALA A 266 4.60 21.25 10.35
CA ALA A 266 6.03 21.21 10.65
C ALA A 266 6.78 22.38 9.99
N VAL A 267 6.54 22.66 8.69
CA VAL A 267 7.21 23.78 8.02
C VAL A 267 6.76 25.15 8.53
N ARG A 268 5.50 25.31 8.99
CA ARG A 268 5.06 26.55 9.65
C ARG A 268 5.77 26.74 10.98
N ALA A 269 5.81 25.70 11.80
CA ALA A 269 6.45 25.73 13.11
C ALA A 269 7.97 25.92 13.02
N ALA A 270 8.60 25.48 11.92
CA ALA A 270 10.01 25.71 11.61
C ALA A 270 10.31 27.09 10.99
N GLY A 271 9.32 28.01 10.95
CA GLY A 271 9.53 29.39 10.49
C GLY A 271 9.39 29.62 8.98
N ALA A 272 8.91 28.64 8.20
CA ALA A 272 8.70 28.76 6.76
C ALA A 272 7.22 28.59 6.33
N PRO A 273 6.29 29.45 6.79
CA PRO A 273 4.86 29.30 6.49
C PRO A 273 4.54 29.38 4.99
N GLY A 274 5.36 30.07 4.19
CA GLY A 274 5.21 30.14 2.73
C GLY A 274 5.39 28.79 2.02
N LEU A 275 6.05 27.82 2.64
CA LEU A 275 6.21 26.47 2.08
C LEU A 275 4.97 25.59 2.35
N ALA A 276 4.12 25.94 3.32
CA ALA A 276 2.97 25.12 3.72
C ALA A 276 1.98 24.84 2.57
N PRO A 277 1.59 25.81 1.71
CA PRO A 277 0.73 25.53 0.55
C PRO A 277 1.36 24.56 -0.45
N VAL A 278 2.68 24.65 -0.67
CA VAL A 278 3.43 23.75 -1.56
C VAL A 278 3.44 22.33 -0.99
N VAL A 279 3.64 22.18 0.32
CA VAL A 279 3.54 20.88 0.99
C VAL A 279 2.14 20.29 0.87
N ARG A 280 1.09 21.12 1.01
CA ARG A 280 -0.29 20.66 0.84
C ARG A 280 -0.59 20.21 -0.58
N ALA A 281 -0.14 20.96 -1.58
CA ALA A 281 -0.25 20.58 -2.98
C ALA A 281 0.51 19.29 -3.28
N GLY A 282 1.74 19.15 -2.77
CA GLY A 282 2.54 17.94 -2.90
C GLY A 282 1.86 16.71 -2.28
N ALA A 283 1.27 16.87 -1.09
CA ALA A 283 0.51 15.82 -0.41
C ALA A 283 -0.73 15.39 -1.23
N ALA A 284 -1.48 16.36 -1.77
CA ALA A 284 -2.65 16.09 -2.61
C ALA A 284 -2.26 15.35 -3.91
N VAL A 285 -1.17 15.76 -4.56
CA VAL A 285 -0.63 15.10 -5.76
C VAL A 285 -0.16 13.68 -5.44
N ALA A 286 0.56 13.49 -4.32
CA ALA A 286 1.00 12.18 -3.85
C ALA A 286 -0.20 11.24 -3.60
N ALA A 287 -1.18 11.73 -2.85
CA ALA A 287 -2.37 10.97 -2.47
C ALA A 287 -3.24 10.60 -3.69
N THR A 288 -3.47 11.55 -4.59
CA THR A 288 -4.20 11.31 -5.87
C THR A 288 -3.46 10.29 -6.73
N GLY A 289 -2.14 10.43 -6.82
CA GLY A 289 -1.28 9.51 -7.55
C GLY A 289 -1.37 8.07 -7.03
N SER A 290 -1.30 7.89 -5.71
CA SER A 290 -1.42 6.57 -5.09
C SER A 290 -2.83 6.02 -5.14
N LEU A 291 -3.87 6.85 -4.98
CA LEU A 291 -5.27 6.45 -5.12
C LEU A 291 -5.55 5.85 -6.49
N LEU A 292 -5.12 6.53 -7.55
CA LEU A 292 -5.26 6.03 -8.93
C LEU A 292 -4.61 4.64 -9.09
N ALA A 293 -3.39 4.46 -8.56
CA ALA A 293 -2.67 3.20 -8.63
C ALA A 293 -3.34 2.08 -7.80
N LEU A 294 -3.91 2.42 -6.65
CA LEU A 294 -4.59 1.48 -5.77
C LEU A 294 -5.92 1.01 -6.36
N ILE A 295 -6.77 1.91 -6.89
CA ILE A 295 -8.04 1.51 -7.52
C ILE A 295 -7.78 0.50 -8.65
N LEU A 296 -6.78 0.77 -9.51
CA LEU A 296 -6.35 -0.17 -10.54
C LEU A 296 -5.84 -1.50 -9.97
N GLY A 297 -5.03 -1.44 -8.91
CA GLY A 297 -4.48 -2.63 -8.25
C GLY A 297 -5.56 -3.54 -7.65
N VAL A 298 -6.48 -2.96 -6.88
CA VAL A 298 -7.58 -3.68 -6.25
C VAL A 298 -8.53 -4.28 -7.28
N SER A 299 -8.84 -3.52 -8.34
CA SER A 299 -9.74 -3.98 -9.41
C SER A 299 -9.16 -5.14 -10.19
N ARG A 300 -7.84 -5.18 -10.41
CA ARG A 300 -7.15 -6.35 -11.02
C ARG A 300 -7.21 -7.60 -10.14
N THR A 301 -6.99 -7.47 -8.83
CA THR A 301 -7.14 -8.61 -7.91
C THR A 301 -8.60 -9.08 -7.84
N THR A 302 -9.55 -8.14 -7.82
CA THR A 302 -10.99 -8.42 -7.86
C THR A 302 -11.38 -9.18 -9.13
N LEU A 303 -10.87 -8.76 -10.29
CA LEU A 303 -11.03 -9.45 -11.57
C LEU A 303 -10.50 -10.89 -11.50
N ALA A 304 -9.28 -11.09 -10.98
CA ALA A 304 -8.67 -12.42 -10.86
C ALA A 304 -9.49 -13.34 -9.95
N MET A 305 -9.94 -12.85 -8.79
CA MET A 305 -10.81 -13.60 -7.89
C MET A 305 -12.18 -13.88 -8.53
N ALA A 306 -12.75 -12.96 -9.29
CA ALA A 306 -14.01 -13.17 -10.00
C ALA A 306 -13.90 -14.22 -11.12
N ARG A 307 -12.76 -14.26 -11.83
CA ARG A 307 -12.45 -15.31 -12.82
C ARG A 307 -12.35 -16.69 -12.17
N ASP A 308 -11.75 -16.75 -10.99
CA ASP A 308 -11.66 -17.98 -10.18
C ASP A 308 -12.99 -18.31 -9.45
N ARG A 309 -14.09 -17.60 -9.76
CA ARG A 309 -15.42 -17.75 -9.14
C ARG A 309 -15.41 -17.57 -7.62
N HIS A 310 -14.39 -16.88 -7.11
CA HIS A 310 -14.27 -16.51 -5.71
C HIS A 310 -15.10 -15.28 -5.34
N LEU A 311 -15.41 -14.44 -6.34
CA LEU A 311 -16.32 -13.30 -6.29
C LEU A 311 -17.38 -13.43 -7.40
N PRO A 312 -18.46 -12.63 -7.37
CA PRO A 312 -19.49 -12.67 -8.41
C PRO A 312 -18.88 -12.57 -9.82
N SER A 313 -19.21 -13.54 -10.69
CA SER A 313 -18.61 -13.64 -12.03
C SER A 313 -18.87 -12.44 -12.93
N ALA A 314 -19.90 -11.64 -12.63
CA ALA A 314 -20.15 -10.36 -13.30
C ALA A 314 -18.96 -9.39 -13.17
N LEU A 315 -18.18 -9.46 -12.08
CA LEU A 315 -16.99 -8.62 -11.88
C LEU A 315 -15.80 -9.05 -12.75
N ALA A 316 -15.88 -10.21 -13.42
CA ALA A 316 -14.86 -10.68 -14.35
C ALA A 316 -14.95 -10.02 -15.74
N ALA A 317 -15.93 -9.13 -15.97
CA ALA A 317 -16.14 -8.47 -17.24
C ALA A 317 -15.03 -7.45 -17.56
N VAL A 318 -14.51 -7.51 -18.78
CA VAL A 318 -13.49 -6.59 -19.31
C VAL A 318 -14.12 -5.73 -20.41
N HIS A 319 -13.82 -4.43 -20.41
CA HIS A 319 -14.36 -3.50 -21.40
C HIS A 319 -13.77 -3.80 -22.79
N PRO A 320 -14.60 -3.98 -23.83
CA PRO A 320 -14.15 -4.45 -25.15
C PRO A 320 -13.17 -3.49 -25.83
N ARG A 321 -13.34 -2.17 -25.64
CA ARG A 321 -12.48 -1.14 -26.26
C ARG A 321 -11.22 -0.80 -25.46
N PHE A 322 -11.30 -0.87 -24.13
CA PHE A 322 -10.28 -0.29 -23.24
C PHE A 322 -9.47 -1.36 -22.50
N GLY A 323 -9.92 -2.64 -22.50
CA GLY A 323 -9.22 -3.73 -21.84
C GLY A 323 -9.18 -3.63 -20.31
N VAL A 324 -10.02 -2.80 -19.70
CA VAL A 324 -10.09 -2.59 -18.25
C VAL A 324 -11.25 -3.34 -17.59
N PRO A 325 -11.10 -3.84 -16.35
CA PRO A 325 -12.16 -4.54 -15.62
C PRO A 325 -13.22 -3.56 -15.07
N TYR A 326 -13.94 -2.87 -15.96
CA TYR A 326 -14.79 -1.72 -15.61
C TYR A 326 -15.84 -2.01 -14.53
N ARG A 327 -16.42 -3.23 -14.49
CA ARG A 327 -17.38 -3.59 -13.43
C ARG A 327 -16.72 -3.72 -12.07
N ALA A 328 -15.51 -4.27 -12.01
CA ALA A 328 -14.73 -4.32 -10.78
C ALA A 328 -14.31 -2.91 -10.34
N GLU A 329 -13.90 -2.05 -11.28
CA GLU A 329 -13.53 -0.66 -11.00
C GLU A 329 -14.71 0.15 -10.47
N LEU A 330 -15.90 0.02 -11.06
CA LEU A 330 -17.11 0.68 -10.57
C LEU A 330 -17.52 0.17 -9.19
N ALA A 331 -17.47 -1.15 -8.96
CA ALA A 331 -17.80 -1.72 -7.66
C ALA A 331 -16.82 -1.26 -6.56
N VAL A 332 -15.51 -1.34 -6.82
CA VAL A 332 -14.48 -0.84 -5.90
C VAL A 332 -14.67 0.67 -5.69
N GLY A 333 -14.82 1.45 -6.76
CA GLY A 333 -15.02 2.90 -6.69
C GLY A 333 -16.24 3.29 -5.84
N ALA A 334 -17.36 2.59 -6.00
CA ALA A 334 -18.57 2.82 -5.20
C ALA A 334 -18.33 2.52 -3.72
N VAL A 335 -17.71 1.39 -3.39
CA VAL A 335 -17.38 1.06 -1.99
C VAL A 335 -16.40 2.08 -1.40
N VAL A 336 -15.37 2.48 -2.16
CA VAL A 336 -14.42 3.51 -1.73
C VAL A 336 -15.11 4.85 -1.51
N ALA A 337 -16.06 5.25 -2.37
CA ALA A 337 -16.82 6.48 -2.21
C ALA A 337 -17.69 6.45 -0.94
N VAL A 338 -18.37 5.35 -0.65
CA VAL A 338 -19.14 5.18 0.59
C VAL A 338 -18.22 5.27 1.81
N LEU A 339 -17.08 4.57 1.80
CA LEU A 339 -16.10 4.64 2.88
C LEU A 339 -15.53 6.07 3.03
N ALA A 340 -15.19 6.73 1.93
CA ALA A 340 -14.70 8.11 1.95
C ALA A 340 -15.77 9.11 2.44
N ALA A 341 -17.06 8.81 2.30
CA ALA A 341 -18.13 9.65 2.82
C ALA A 341 -18.42 9.43 4.31
N THR A 342 -18.10 8.25 4.86
CA THR A 342 -18.59 7.81 6.19
C THR A 342 -17.50 7.53 7.22
N THR A 343 -16.24 7.39 6.80
CA THR A 343 -15.15 6.97 7.68
C THR A 343 -14.06 8.02 7.79
N ASP A 344 -13.37 8.03 8.93
CA ASP A 344 -12.19 8.86 9.14
C ASP A 344 -10.90 8.22 8.62
N VAL A 345 -9.93 9.07 8.27
CA VAL A 345 -8.60 8.66 7.79
C VAL A 345 -7.95 7.65 8.75
N ARG A 346 -8.02 7.90 10.07
CA ARG A 346 -7.43 7.03 11.09
C ARG A 346 -8.03 5.63 11.08
N GLY A 347 -9.36 5.54 11.03
CA GLY A 347 -10.08 4.27 10.99
C GLY A 347 -9.78 3.51 9.70
N ALA A 348 -9.77 4.21 8.56
CA ALA A 348 -9.42 3.63 7.27
C ALA A 348 -7.97 3.09 7.24
N ILE A 349 -7.00 3.81 7.83
CA ILE A 349 -5.61 3.35 7.96
C ILE A 349 -5.54 2.09 8.82
N GLY A 350 -6.14 2.10 10.02
CA GLY A 350 -6.09 0.95 10.93
C GLY A 350 -6.72 -0.31 10.32
N PHE A 351 -7.93 -0.20 9.78
CA PHE A 351 -8.60 -1.32 9.13
C PHE A 351 -7.83 -1.81 7.89
N SER A 352 -7.30 -0.88 7.08
CA SER A 352 -6.44 -1.22 5.94
C SER A 352 -5.19 -1.97 6.39
N SER A 353 -4.51 -1.52 7.44
CA SER A 353 -3.31 -2.16 7.97
C SER A 353 -3.61 -3.58 8.41
N PHE A 354 -4.72 -3.83 9.11
CA PHE A 354 -5.09 -5.17 9.55
C PHE A 354 -5.22 -6.15 8.37
N GLY A 355 -6.01 -5.81 7.34
CA GLY A 355 -6.20 -6.67 6.18
C GLY A 355 -4.91 -6.94 5.40
N VAL A 356 -4.05 -5.93 5.28
CA VAL A 356 -2.77 -6.05 4.58
C VAL A 356 -1.74 -6.83 5.41
N LEU A 357 -1.71 -6.68 6.74
CA LEU A 357 -0.86 -7.47 7.62
C LEU A 357 -1.28 -8.95 7.61
N ALA A 358 -2.58 -9.25 7.62
CA ALA A 358 -3.08 -10.61 7.45
C ALA A 358 -2.66 -11.21 6.10
N TYR A 359 -2.77 -10.44 5.01
CA TYR A 359 -2.25 -10.83 3.70
C TYR A 359 -0.76 -11.16 3.73
N TYR A 360 0.06 -10.34 4.41
CA TYR A 360 1.50 -10.63 4.51
C TYR A 360 1.85 -11.73 5.51
N ALA A 361 1.02 -12.01 6.51
CA ALA A 361 1.18 -13.19 7.34
C ALA A 361 1.08 -14.47 6.49
N VAL A 362 0.09 -14.54 5.59
CA VAL A 362 -0.03 -15.64 4.61
C VAL A 362 1.17 -15.65 3.64
N ALA A 363 1.67 -14.49 3.23
CA ALA A 363 2.84 -14.41 2.34
C ALA A 363 4.10 -14.99 2.99
N ASN A 364 4.32 -14.68 4.27
CA ASN A 364 5.45 -15.22 5.02
C ASN A 364 5.30 -16.72 5.29
N ALA A 365 4.08 -17.19 5.61
CA ALA A 365 3.78 -18.61 5.71
C ALA A 365 4.06 -19.34 4.38
N ALA A 366 3.67 -18.75 3.24
CA ALA A 366 3.98 -19.31 1.92
C ALA A 366 5.50 -19.30 1.65
N ALA A 367 6.20 -18.23 2.01
CA ALA A 367 7.65 -18.12 1.82
C ALA A 367 8.45 -19.10 2.68
N TRP A 368 7.93 -19.49 3.85
CA TRP A 368 8.52 -20.53 4.69
C TRP A 368 8.64 -21.88 3.97
N THR A 369 7.73 -22.16 3.02
CA THR A 369 7.73 -23.41 2.23
C THR A 369 8.78 -23.45 1.11
N LEU A 370 9.45 -22.32 0.81
CA LEU A 370 10.46 -22.27 -0.26
C LEU A 370 11.67 -23.14 0.07
N THR A 371 12.16 -23.88 -0.93
CA THR A 371 13.37 -24.70 -0.81
C THR A 371 14.64 -23.91 -1.13
N THR A 372 15.82 -24.47 -0.82
CA THR A 372 17.10 -23.82 -1.13
C THR A 372 17.30 -23.64 -2.65
N GLU A 373 16.84 -24.60 -3.45
CA GLU A 373 16.86 -24.54 -4.92
C GLU A 373 15.98 -23.40 -5.46
N GLU A 374 14.89 -23.08 -4.74
CA GLU A 374 14.00 -21.97 -5.06
C GLU A 374 14.51 -20.62 -4.54
N ASN A 375 15.77 -20.56 -4.09
CA ASN A 375 16.41 -19.34 -3.59
C ASN A 375 15.63 -18.72 -2.41
N ARG A 376 15.21 -19.58 -1.46
CA ARG A 376 14.49 -19.18 -0.24
C ARG A 376 15.23 -18.09 0.54
N PRO A 377 14.50 -17.19 1.24
CA PRO A 377 15.13 -16.29 2.20
C PRO A 377 15.67 -17.06 3.41
N ALA A 378 16.54 -16.43 4.20
CA ALA A 378 16.95 -17.00 5.50
C ALA A 378 15.71 -17.27 6.36
N ARG A 379 15.63 -18.43 7.02
CA ARG A 379 14.41 -18.91 7.73
C ARG A 379 13.85 -17.92 8.75
N ILE A 380 14.72 -17.16 9.40
CA ILE A 380 14.32 -16.14 10.36
C ILE A 380 13.44 -15.05 9.72
N VAL A 381 13.62 -14.75 8.43
CA VAL A 381 12.90 -13.69 7.72
C VAL A 381 11.39 -13.95 7.67
N PRO A 382 10.90 -15.08 7.13
CA PRO A 382 9.47 -15.39 7.16
C PRO A 382 8.93 -15.64 8.58
N ILE A 383 9.71 -16.15 9.53
CA ILE A 383 9.26 -16.30 10.93
C ILE A 383 8.96 -14.92 11.53
N VAL A 384 9.96 -14.03 11.50
CA VAL A 384 9.84 -12.67 12.07
C VAL A 384 8.78 -11.87 11.31
N GLY A 385 8.71 -12.03 9.98
CA GLY A 385 7.67 -11.40 9.16
C GLY A 385 6.26 -11.85 9.55
N MET A 386 6.03 -13.16 9.71
CA MET A 386 4.73 -13.70 10.10
C MET A 386 4.35 -13.29 11.53
N ALA A 387 5.25 -13.50 12.50
CA ALA A 387 5.02 -13.11 13.89
C ALA A 387 4.79 -11.60 14.02
N GLY A 388 5.63 -10.80 13.38
CA GLY A 388 5.48 -9.35 13.32
C GLY A 388 4.15 -8.91 12.70
N CYS A 389 3.72 -9.53 11.60
CA CYS A 389 2.43 -9.22 11.00
C CYS A 389 1.27 -9.48 11.97
N LEU A 390 1.27 -10.61 12.66
CA LEU A 390 0.21 -10.97 13.61
C LEU A 390 0.23 -10.05 14.83
N VAL A 391 1.40 -9.83 15.44
CA VAL A 391 1.55 -8.92 16.60
C VAL A 391 1.09 -7.50 16.23
N LEU A 392 1.53 -6.96 15.10
CA LEU A 392 1.12 -5.64 14.64
C LEU A 392 -0.38 -5.60 14.33
N ALA A 393 -0.95 -6.65 13.73
CA ALA A 393 -2.38 -6.70 13.42
C ALA A 393 -3.24 -6.66 14.68
N PHE A 394 -2.86 -7.38 15.74
CA PHE A 394 -3.62 -7.43 17.00
C PHE A 394 -3.30 -6.31 17.99
N THR A 395 -2.29 -5.48 17.71
CA THR A 395 -1.98 -4.26 18.49
C THR A 395 -2.52 -2.98 17.85
N LEU A 396 -3.20 -3.07 16.71
CA LEU A 396 -3.94 -1.96 16.12
C LEU A 396 -5.11 -1.53 17.02
N PRO A 397 -5.70 -0.33 16.77
CA PRO A 397 -6.87 0.13 17.53
C PRO A 397 -7.98 -0.94 17.57
N PRO A 398 -8.64 -1.18 18.72
CA PRO A 398 -9.59 -2.28 18.88
C PRO A 398 -10.69 -2.33 17.82
N ALA A 399 -11.22 -1.17 17.41
CA ALA A 399 -12.22 -1.09 16.35
C ALA A 399 -11.70 -1.64 15.01
N SER A 400 -10.43 -1.39 14.67
CA SER A 400 -9.80 -1.93 13.45
C SER A 400 -9.57 -3.44 13.55
N VAL A 401 -9.16 -3.93 14.73
CA VAL A 401 -8.96 -5.36 15.00
C VAL A 401 -10.28 -6.12 14.89
N LEU A 402 -11.33 -5.64 15.56
CA LEU A 402 -12.66 -6.27 15.54
C LEU A 402 -13.26 -6.27 14.13
N ALA A 403 -13.27 -5.13 13.45
CA ALA A 403 -13.79 -5.03 12.09
C ALA A 403 -12.98 -5.89 11.10
N GLY A 404 -11.65 -5.88 11.20
CA GLY A 404 -10.77 -6.68 10.37
C GLY A 404 -10.94 -8.17 10.59
N ALA A 405 -10.99 -8.62 11.85
CA ALA A 405 -11.22 -10.02 12.22
C ALA A 405 -12.60 -10.50 11.77
N ALA A 406 -13.65 -9.68 11.97
CA ALA A 406 -14.99 -9.99 11.49
C ALA A 406 -15.02 -10.16 9.97
N VAL A 407 -14.36 -9.28 9.21
CA VAL A 407 -14.26 -9.39 7.76
C VAL A 407 -13.52 -10.65 7.31
N LEU A 408 -12.42 -11.02 7.97
CA LEU A 408 -11.71 -12.26 7.65
C LEU A 408 -12.56 -13.51 7.99
N ALA A 409 -13.27 -13.48 9.13
CA ALA A 409 -14.19 -14.54 9.52
C ALA A 409 -15.33 -14.69 8.50
N LEU A 410 -15.95 -13.58 8.07
CA LEU A 410 -16.97 -13.58 7.01
C LEU A 410 -16.42 -14.15 5.70
N GLY A 411 -15.18 -13.79 5.34
CA GLY A 411 -14.50 -14.37 4.19
C GLY A 411 -14.37 -15.89 4.31
N ALA A 412 -13.89 -16.39 5.46
CA ALA A 412 -13.73 -17.81 5.71
C ALA A 412 -15.07 -18.57 5.69
N VAL A 413 -16.12 -18.00 6.30
CA VAL A 413 -17.49 -18.56 6.26
C VAL A 413 -18.00 -18.62 4.83
N ALA A 414 -17.86 -17.54 4.06
CA ALA A 414 -18.29 -17.50 2.65
C ALA A 414 -17.56 -18.55 1.79
N TYR A 415 -16.27 -18.78 2.05
CA TYR A 415 -15.52 -19.86 1.39
C TYR A 415 -16.07 -21.24 1.74
N GLY A 416 -16.34 -21.49 3.03
CA GLY A 416 -16.90 -22.75 3.53
C GLY A 416 -18.27 -23.05 2.91
N LEU A 417 -19.18 -22.07 2.92
CA LEU A 417 -20.52 -22.19 2.33
C LEU A 417 -20.46 -22.46 0.83
N ARG A 418 -19.60 -21.75 0.08
CA ARG A 418 -19.43 -22.00 -1.35
C ARG A 418 -18.91 -23.41 -1.63
N LYS A 419 -17.91 -23.86 -0.86
CA LYS A 419 -17.33 -25.20 -1.02
C LYS A 419 -18.35 -26.30 -0.73
N ALA A 420 -19.25 -26.08 0.23
CA ALA A 420 -20.35 -26.99 0.52
C ALA A 420 -21.37 -27.03 -0.64
N ALA A 421 -21.76 -25.87 -1.19
CA ALA A 421 -22.70 -25.76 -2.29
C ALA A 421 -22.20 -26.34 -3.63
N THR A 422 -20.88 -26.48 -3.83
CA THR A 422 -20.30 -27.13 -5.01
C THR A 422 -20.09 -28.64 -4.86
N ARG A 423 -20.29 -29.18 -3.65
CA ARG A 423 -20.11 -30.60 -3.33
C ARG A 423 -21.43 -31.38 -3.22
N GLY A 424 -22.55 -30.68 -3.03
CA GLY A 424 -23.89 -31.21 -3.23
C GLY A 424 -24.37 -30.88 -4.64
#